data_AF-A0A9D9T4T9-F1
#
_entry.id   AF-A0A9D9T4T9-F1
#
_cell.length_a   1.000
_cell.length_b   1.000
_cell.length_c   1.000
_cell.angle_alpha   90.00
_cell.angle_beta   90.00
_cell.angle_gamma   90.00
#
_symmetry.space_group_name_H-M   'P 1'
#
loop_
_entity.id
_entity.type
_entity.pdbx_description
1 polymer ?
#
loop_
_entity_poly.entity_id
_entity_poly.type
_entity_poly.pdbx_seq_one_letter_code
_entity_poly.pdbx_strand_id
1 'polypeptide(L)'
;MDLITPDLGLLFWTGLVFCILLFILTKFIWKPILSSVNAREQKISDALALAEQTKAEMKALQASNENLLKEARIERDAIVKDAKETATKMIDDAKNASKIEAEKIISTALASINAEKTAAIAELKTQVASISIEIAEKIIKAELATNEKQKALAEQLAGDINLN
;
A
#
# COMPACT_ATOMS: atom_id res chain seq x y z
N MET A 1 95.66 -70.73 -8.20
CA MET A 1 94.77 -69.68 -8.77
C MET A 1 93.38 -69.90 -8.18
N ASP A 2 93.27 -69.85 -6.84
CA ASP A 2 92.02 -70.13 -6.10
C ASP A 2 91.22 -68.84 -5.81
N LEU A 3 91.15 -67.94 -6.79
CA LEU A 3 90.61 -66.59 -6.58
C LEU A 3 89.40 -66.25 -7.46
N ILE A 4 88.80 -67.23 -8.17
CA ILE A 4 87.72 -66.94 -9.14
C ILE A 4 86.48 -67.84 -9.01
N THR A 5 86.49 -68.90 -8.19
CA THR A 5 85.23 -69.57 -7.82
C THR A 5 84.74 -68.99 -6.50
N PRO A 6 83.63 -68.21 -6.49
CA PRO A 6 83.05 -67.78 -5.23
C PRO A 6 82.75 -69.01 -4.37
N ASP A 7 83.12 -68.95 -3.09
CA ASP A 7 82.82 -70.01 -2.13
C ASP A 7 81.32 -70.33 -2.20
N LEU A 8 80.97 -71.60 -2.46
CA LEU A 8 79.59 -72.04 -2.63
C LEU A 8 78.76 -71.72 -1.37
N GLY A 9 79.40 -71.67 -0.19
CA GLY A 9 78.78 -71.23 1.06
C GLY A 9 78.36 -69.75 1.03
N LEU A 10 79.17 -68.87 0.44
CA LEU A 10 78.88 -67.44 0.32
C LEU A 10 77.71 -67.19 -0.64
N LEU A 11 77.67 -67.87 -1.79
CA LEU A 11 76.55 -67.77 -2.74
C LEU A 11 75.22 -68.26 -2.16
N PHE A 12 75.25 -69.35 -1.39
CA PHE A 12 74.05 -69.86 -0.72
C PHE A 12 73.53 -68.87 0.33
N TRP A 13 74.39 -68.34 1.21
CA TRP A 13 73.97 -67.40 2.24
C TRP A 13 73.53 -66.04 1.68
N THR A 14 74.22 -65.52 0.66
CA THR A 14 73.80 -64.28 -0.02
C THR A 14 72.48 -64.46 -0.75
N GLY A 15 72.27 -65.59 -1.44
CA GLY A 15 70.99 -65.91 -2.07
C GLY A 15 69.85 -66.06 -1.07
N LEU A 16 70.09 -66.72 0.07
CA LEU A 16 69.10 -66.86 1.14
C LEU A 16 68.73 -65.50 1.76
N VAL A 17 69.71 -64.65 2.07
CA VAL A 17 69.47 -63.28 2.56
C VAL A 17 68.75 -62.43 1.51
N PHE A 18 69.10 -62.56 0.23
CA PHE A 18 68.42 -61.86 -0.86
C PHE A 18 66.96 -62.30 -1.01
N CYS A 19 66.66 -63.59 -0.90
CA CYS A 19 65.29 -64.11 -0.93
C CYS A 19 64.48 -63.64 0.28
N ILE A 20 65.07 -63.66 1.47
CA ILE A 20 64.44 -63.13 2.69
C ILE A 20 64.15 -61.63 2.54
N LEU A 21 65.12 -60.86 2.03
CA LEU A 21 64.96 -59.43 1.76
C LEU A 21 63.84 -59.19 0.73
N LEU A 22 63.82 -59.92 -0.39
CA LEU A 22 62.76 -59.82 -1.39
C LEU A 22 61.39 -60.16 -0.80
N PHE A 23 61.29 -61.18 0.06
CA PHE A 23 60.04 -61.54 0.72
C PHE A 23 59.55 -60.42 1.65
N ILE A 24 60.46 -59.79 2.39
CA ILE A 24 60.13 -58.63 3.25
C ILE A 24 59.71 -57.43 2.39
N LEU A 25 60.48 -57.07 1.35
CA LEU A 25 60.16 -55.93 0.49
C LEU A 25 58.82 -56.14 -0.24
N THR A 26 58.59 -57.32 -0.81
CA THR A 26 57.32 -57.64 -1.50
C THR A 26 56.13 -57.58 -0.56
N LYS A 27 56.25 -58.12 0.66
CA LYS A 27 55.15 -58.11 1.64
C LYS A 27 54.89 -56.74 2.27
N PHE A 28 55.93 -55.96 2.56
CA PHE A 28 55.79 -54.71 3.32
C PHE A 28 55.69 -53.45 2.46
N ILE A 29 56.27 -53.39 1.27
CA ILE A 29 56.31 -52.16 0.45
C ILE A 29 55.13 -52.05 -0.53
N TRP A 30 54.64 -53.17 -1.05
CA TRP A 30 53.56 -53.13 -2.05
C TRP A 30 52.24 -52.60 -1.49
N LYS A 31 51.92 -52.97 -0.25
CA LYS A 31 50.69 -52.53 0.45
C LYS A 31 50.62 -51.00 0.64
N PRO A 32 51.63 -50.31 1.21
CA PRO A 32 51.60 -48.85 1.37
C PRO A 32 51.64 -48.09 0.04
N ILE A 33 52.37 -48.59 -0.98
CA ILE A 33 52.40 -47.94 -2.29
C ILE A 33 51.01 -47.97 -2.95
N LEU A 34 50.39 -49.15 -3.01
CA LEU A 34 49.05 -49.31 -3.61
C LEU A 34 48.01 -48.50 -2.81
N SER A 35 48.12 -48.49 -1.48
CA SER A 35 47.24 -47.67 -0.63
C SER A 35 47.39 -46.18 -0.91
N SER A 36 48.59 -45.67 -1.17
CA SER A 36 48.83 -44.26 -1.48
C SER A 36 48.25 -43.86 -2.83
N VAL A 37 48.40 -44.73 -3.84
CA VAL A 37 47.83 -44.53 -5.18
C VAL A 37 46.31 -44.54 -5.12
N ASN A 38 45.70 -45.55 -4.48
CA ASN A 38 44.25 -45.65 -4.32
C ASN A 38 43.69 -44.46 -3.53
N ALA A 39 44.37 -44.03 -2.46
CA ALA A 39 43.96 -42.85 -1.69
C ALA A 39 43.99 -41.57 -2.53
N ARG A 40 44.96 -41.43 -3.43
CA ARG A 40 45.03 -40.29 -4.36
C ARG A 40 43.92 -40.37 -5.41
N GLU A 41 43.70 -41.53 -5.99
CA GLU A 41 42.62 -41.76 -6.96
C GLU A 41 41.25 -41.45 -6.35
N GLN A 42 40.98 -41.97 -5.15
CA GLN A 42 39.74 -41.73 -4.44
C GLN A 42 39.56 -40.24 -4.12
N LYS A 43 40.59 -39.55 -3.63
CA LYS A 43 40.53 -38.09 -3.39
C LYS A 43 40.22 -37.30 -4.66
N ILE A 44 40.79 -37.68 -5.79
CA ILE A 44 40.53 -37.00 -7.07
C ILE A 44 39.10 -37.26 -7.53
N SER A 45 38.64 -38.52 -7.45
CA SER A 45 37.26 -38.89 -7.77
C SER A 45 36.27 -38.13 -6.91
N ASP A 46 36.47 -38.10 -5.60
CA ASP A 46 35.61 -37.40 -4.65
C ASP A 46 35.60 -35.88 -4.90
N ALA A 47 36.76 -35.29 -5.17
CA ALA A 47 36.86 -33.87 -5.49
C ALA A 47 36.16 -33.51 -6.81
N LEU A 48 36.27 -34.36 -7.84
CA LEU A 48 35.58 -34.17 -9.11
C LEU A 48 34.06 -34.33 -8.97
N ALA A 49 33.61 -35.35 -8.25
CA ALA A 49 32.19 -35.57 -7.96
C ALA A 49 31.59 -34.39 -7.18
N LEU A 50 32.30 -33.90 -6.15
CA LEU A 50 31.89 -32.72 -5.39
C LEU A 50 31.84 -31.46 -6.26
N ALA A 51 32.81 -31.27 -7.15
CA ALA A 51 32.84 -30.12 -8.05
C ALA A 51 31.67 -30.15 -9.04
N GLU A 52 31.33 -31.33 -9.57
CA GLU A 52 30.20 -31.50 -10.47
C GLU A 52 28.86 -31.28 -9.75
N GLN A 53 28.69 -31.84 -8.55
CA GLN A 53 27.53 -31.61 -7.72
C GLN A 53 27.38 -30.12 -7.38
N THR A 54 28.44 -29.46 -6.92
CA THR A 54 28.42 -28.03 -6.59
C THR A 54 28.05 -27.20 -7.82
N LYS A 55 28.57 -27.55 -9.00
CA LYS A 55 28.22 -26.86 -10.25
C LYS A 55 26.76 -27.03 -10.63
N ALA A 56 26.19 -28.22 -10.43
CA ALA A 56 24.77 -28.48 -10.63
C ALA A 56 23.90 -27.69 -9.65
N GLU A 57 24.25 -27.69 -8.36
CA GLU A 57 23.56 -26.92 -7.32
C GLU A 57 23.63 -25.42 -7.60
N MET A 58 24.79 -24.89 -8.00
CA MET A 58 24.95 -23.48 -8.38
C MET A 58 24.07 -23.10 -9.57
N LYS A 59 23.97 -23.96 -10.59
CA LYS A 59 23.06 -23.74 -11.73
C LYS A 59 21.60 -23.73 -11.29
N ALA A 60 21.20 -24.68 -10.44
CA ALA A 60 19.84 -24.76 -9.91
C ALA A 60 19.50 -23.52 -9.07
N LEU A 61 20.42 -23.08 -8.21
CA LEU A 61 20.28 -21.88 -7.40
C LEU A 61 20.17 -20.62 -8.27
N GLN A 62 20.98 -20.53 -9.33
CA GLN A 62 20.91 -19.41 -10.26
C GLN A 62 19.55 -19.35 -10.98
N ALA A 63 19.07 -20.49 -11.48
CA ALA A 63 17.74 -20.57 -12.10
C ALA A 63 16.61 -20.21 -11.11
N SER A 64 16.71 -20.68 -9.87
CA SER A 64 15.75 -20.34 -8.81
C SER A 64 15.77 -18.84 -8.49
N ASN A 65 16.95 -18.22 -8.41
CA ASN A 65 17.10 -16.79 -8.18
C ASN A 65 16.54 -15.95 -9.34
N GLU A 66 16.77 -16.36 -10.59
CA GLU A 66 16.20 -15.69 -11.75
C GLU A 66 14.67 -15.75 -11.75
N ASN A 67 14.10 -16.92 -11.40
CA ASN A 67 12.66 -17.07 -11.24
C ASN A 67 12.12 -16.20 -10.10
N LEU A 68 12.78 -16.19 -8.94
CA LEU A 68 12.39 -15.36 -7.80
C LEU A 68 12.45 -13.87 -8.14
N LEU A 69 13.49 -13.42 -8.85
CA LEU A 69 13.59 -12.03 -9.32
C LEU A 69 12.48 -11.67 -10.31
N LYS A 70 12.09 -12.60 -11.17
CA LYS A 70 10.98 -12.39 -12.12
C LYS A 70 9.66 -12.29 -11.37
N GLU A 71 9.41 -13.17 -10.42
CA GLU A 71 8.21 -13.15 -9.58
C GLU A 71 8.12 -11.86 -8.75
N ALA A 72 9.21 -11.46 -8.09
CA ALA A 72 9.28 -10.21 -7.35
C ALA A 72 9.01 -8.97 -8.24
N ARG A 73 9.45 -8.99 -9.51
CA ARG A 73 9.12 -7.91 -10.47
C ARG A 73 7.64 -7.88 -10.82
N ILE A 74 7.02 -9.05 -11.05
CA ILE A 74 5.60 -9.17 -11.35
C ILE A 74 4.77 -8.67 -10.15
N GLU A 75 5.13 -9.11 -8.94
CA GLU A 75 4.45 -8.69 -7.72
C GLU A 75 4.61 -7.18 -7.47
N ARG A 76 5.82 -6.64 -7.64
CA ARG A 76 6.07 -5.19 -7.59
C ARG A 76 5.16 -4.44 -8.56
N ASP A 77 5.09 -4.90 -9.81
CA ASP A 77 4.29 -4.23 -10.84
C ASP A 77 2.79 -4.31 -10.53
N ALA A 78 2.33 -5.43 -9.96
CA ALA A 78 0.97 -5.57 -9.45
C ALA A 78 0.68 -4.59 -8.31
N ILE A 79 1.57 -4.48 -7.32
CA ILE A 79 1.44 -3.54 -6.18
C ILE A 79 1.39 -2.10 -6.69
N VAL A 80 2.28 -1.71 -7.61
CA VAL A 80 2.30 -0.36 -8.17
C VAL A 80 1.04 -0.05 -8.96
N LYS A 81 0.52 -1.03 -9.71
CA LYS A 81 -0.74 -0.88 -10.46
C LYS A 81 -1.92 -0.71 -9.51
N ASP A 82 -2.04 -1.57 -8.49
CA ASP A 82 -3.12 -1.52 -7.50
C ASP A 82 -3.09 -0.21 -6.70
N ALA A 83 -1.90 0.25 -6.30
CA ALA A 83 -1.73 1.53 -5.64
C ALA A 83 -2.19 2.71 -6.52
N LYS A 84 -1.88 2.69 -7.83
CA LYS A 84 -2.36 3.72 -8.77
C LYS A 84 -3.88 3.68 -8.92
N GLU A 85 -4.46 2.49 -9.11
CA GLU A 85 -5.91 2.34 -9.24
C GLU A 85 -6.64 2.81 -7.98
N THR A 86 -6.13 2.44 -6.80
CA THR A 86 -6.67 2.88 -5.51
C THR A 86 -6.55 4.40 -5.34
N ALA A 87 -5.40 4.99 -5.70
CA ALA A 87 -5.22 6.44 -5.63
C ALA A 87 -6.18 7.18 -6.57
N THR A 88 -6.38 6.70 -7.80
CA THR A 88 -7.34 7.29 -8.73
C THR A 88 -8.77 7.19 -8.20
N LYS A 89 -9.19 6.01 -7.70
CA LYS A 89 -10.51 5.84 -7.07
C LYS A 89 -10.70 6.79 -5.90
N MET A 90 -9.72 6.91 -5.01
CA MET A 90 -9.78 7.82 -3.86
C MET A 90 -9.96 9.28 -4.30
N ILE A 91 -9.27 9.72 -5.36
CA ILE A 91 -9.41 11.07 -5.91
C ILE A 91 -10.81 11.29 -6.48
N ASP A 92 -11.34 10.31 -7.21
CA ASP A 92 -12.66 10.40 -7.83
C ASP A 92 -13.78 10.37 -6.78
N ASP A 93 -13.65 9.53 -5.75
CA ASP A 93 -14.57 9.48 -4.61
C ASP A 93 -14.54 10.80 -3.83
N ALA A 94 -13.35 11.35 -3.56
CA ALA A 94 -13.21 12.64 -2.89
C ALA A 94 -13.82 13.79 -3.72
N LYS A 95 -13.65 13.79 -5.05
CA LYS A 95 -14.29 14.76 -5.93
C LYS A 95 -15.82 14.63 -5.92
N ASN A 96 -16.34 13.41 -5.97
CA ASN A 96 -17.79 13.18 -5.93
C ASN A 96 -18.38 13.60 -4.59
N ALA A 97 -17.76 13.22 -3.47
CA ALA A 97 -18.16 13.67 -2.14
C ALA A 97 -18.15 15.21 -2.03
N SER A 98 -17.11 15.86 -2.59
CA SER A 98 -17.00 17.32 -2.60
C SER A 98 -18.10 17.98 -3.44
N LYS A 99 -18.48 17.40 -4.59
CA LYS A 99 -19.60 17.89 -5.40
C LYS A 99 -20.93 17.78 -4.66
N ILE A 100 -21.18 16.64 -4.02
CA ILE A 100 -22.41 16.41 -3.23
C ILE A 100 -22.50 17.43 -2.09
N GLU A 101 -21.40 17.66 -1.37
CA GLU A 101 -21.40 18.65 -0.27
C GLU A 101 -21.56 20.08 -0.81
N ALA A 102 -20.94 20.41 -1.95
CA ALA A 102 -21.13 21.71 -2.59
C ALA A 102 -22.58 21.95 -3.01
N GLU A 103 -23.24 20.96 -3.63
CA GLU A 103 -24.65 21.02 -3.99
C GLU A 103 -25.55 21.19 -2.76
N LYS A 104 -25.24 20.48 -1.66
CA LYS A 104 -25.94 20.60 -0.39
C LYS A 104 -25.80 22.00 0.22
N ILE A 105 -24.58 22.57 0.20
CA ILE A 105 -24.32 23.94 0.67
C ILE A 105 -25.13 24.94 -0.16
N ILE A 106 -25.12 24.81 -1.49
CA ILE A 106 -25.88 25.70 -2.39
C ILE A 106 -27.37 25.58 -2.11
N SER A 107 -27.90 24.36 -2.00
CA SER A 107 -29.31 24.11 -1.68
C SER A 107 -29.70 24.74 -0.34
N THR A 108 -28.84 24.60 0.67
CA THR A 108 -29.07 25.19 2.01
C THR A 108 -29.04 26.71 1.94
N ALA A 109 -28.07 27.30 1.23
CA ALA A 109 -27.98 28.74 1.05
C ALA A 109 -29.22 29.30 0.32
N LEU A 110 -29.69 28.63 -0.73
CA LEU A 110 -30.92 29.02 -1.43
C LEU A 110 -32.15 28.92 -0.53
N ALA A 111 -32.23 27.90 0.32
CA ALA A 111 -33.31 27.78 1.30
C ALA A 111 -33.29 28.95 2.31
N SER A 112 -32.11 29.29 2.85
CA SER A 112 -31.94 30.43 3.75
C SER A 112 -32.30 31.76 3.08
N ILE A 113 -31.84 31.99 1.83
CA ILE A 113 -32.18 33.21 1.08
C ILE A 113 -33.69 33.34 0.87
N ASN A 114 -34.39 32.24 0.56
CA ASN A 114 -35.84 32.27 0.40
C ASN A 114 -36.56 32.55 1.72
N ALA A 115 -36.06 31.99 2.83
CA ALA A 115 -36.59 32.27 4.16
C ALA A 115 -36.39 33.75 4.54
N GLU A 116 -35.20 34.29 4.35
CA GLU A 116 -34.89 35.71 4.60
C GLU A 116 -35.70 36.64 3.72
N LYS A 117 -35.86 36.33 2.43
CA LYS A 117 -36.72 37.10 1.53
C LYS A 117 -38.16 37.13 2.01
N THR A 118 -38.68 36.00 2.47
CA THR A 118 -40.05 35.90 3.00
C THR A 118 -40.21 36.73 4.27
N ALA A 119 -39.22 36.68 5.17
CA ALA A 119 -39.18 37.49 6.38
C ALA A 119 -39.13 39.00 6.06
N ALA A 120 -38.27 39.41 5.13
CA ALA A 120 -38.17 40.81 4.69
C ALA A 120 -39.47 41.31 4.06
N ILE A 121 -40.16 40.49 3.26
CA ILE A 121 -41.47 40.84 2.71
C ILE A 121 -42.52 40.99 3.82
N ALA A 122 -42.51 40.13 4.83
CA ALA A 122 -43.43 40.23 5.96
C ALA A 122 -43.17 41.49 6.80
N GLU A 123 -41.90 41.86 7.00
CA GLU A 123 -41.50 43.08 7.68
C GLU A 123 -41.94 44.32 6.88
N LEU A 124 -41.71 44.34 5.56
CA LEU A 124 -42.18 45.42 4.68
C LEU A 124 -43.71 45.58 4.72
N LYS A 125 -44.47 44.48 4.71
CA LYS A 125 -45.94 44.55 4.84
C LYS A 125 -46.36 45.18 6.16
N THR A 126 -45.67 44.85 7.25
CA THR A 126 -45.93 45.44 8.58
C THR A 126 -45.62 46.93 8.60
N GLN A 127 -44.48 47.36 8.03
CA GLN A 127 -44.13 48.77 7.93
C GLN A 127 -45.12 49.55 7.06
N VAL A 128 -45.51 49.02 5.90
CA VAL A 128 -46.49 49.65 5.02
C VAL A 128 -47.86 49.78 5.70
N ALA A 129 -48.29 48.77 6.46
CA ALA A 129 -49.52 48.84 7.24
C ALA A 129 -49.45 49.95 8.31
N SER A 130 -48.33 50.05 9.04
CA SER A 130 -48.11 51.12 10.03
C SER A 130 -48.16 52.52 9.39
N ILE A 131 -47.45 52.72 8.28
CA ILE A 131 -47.45 54.00 7.54
C ILE A 131 -48.85 54.33 7.03
N SER A 132 -49.60 53.33 6.55
CA SER A 132 -50.98 53.52 6.08
C SER A 132 -51.92 53.97 7.20
N ILE A 133 -51.77 53.41 8.41
CA ILE A 133 -52.52 53.83 9.60
C ILE A 133 -52.15 55.25 10.01
N GLU A 134 -50.85 55.60 10.03
CA GLU A 134 -50.41 56.97 10.34
C GLU A 134 -50.94 58.01 9.35
N ILE A 135 -50.96 57.68 8.05
CA ILE A 135 -51.54 58.55 7.01
C ILE A 135 -53.04 58.69 7.22
N ALA A 136 -53.75 57.58 7.45
CA ALA A 136 -55.18 57.62 7.73
C ALA A 136 -55.50 58.46 8.98
N GLU A 137 -54.72 58.33 10.05
CA GLU A 137 -54.86 59.15 11.26
C GLU A 137 -54.64 60.64 10.98
N LYS A 138 -53.62 60.99 10.19
CA LYS A 138 -53.38 62.39 9.80
C LYS A 138 -54.51 62.96 8.95
N ILE A 139 -55.04 62.19 7.99
CA ILE A 139 -56.17 62.61 7.15
C ILE A 139 -57.42 62.80 8.01
N ILE A 140 -57.73 61.85 8.89
CA ILE A 140 -58.88 61.94 9.82
C ILE A 140 -58.75 63.16 10.73
N LYS A 141 -57.57 63.41 11.30
CA LYS A 141 -57.31 64.62 12.12
C LYS A 141 -57.50 65.91 11.34
N ALA A 142 -57.06 65.95 10.08
CA ALA A 142 -57.25 67.12 9.22
C ALA A 142 -58.73 67.33 8.85
N GLU A 143 -59.45 66.25 8.53
CA GLU A 143 -60.86 66.31 8.14
C GLU A 143 -61.78 66.66 9.33
N LEU A 144 -61.43 66.20 10.54
CA LEU A 144 -62.13 66.50 11.80
C LEU A 144 -61.61 67.79 12.48
N ALA A 145 -60.92 68.67 11.77
CA ALA A 145 -60.39 69.91 12.35
C ALA A 145 -61.49 70.90 12.82
N THR A 146 -62.75 70.71 12.40
CA THR A 146 -63.88 71.59 12.74
C THR A 146 -64.85 70.93 13.71
N ASN A 147 -65.35 71.69 14.68
CA ASN A 147 -66.28 71.22 15.73
C ASN A 147 -67.56 70.57 15.17
N GLU A 148 -68.10 71.07 14.04
CA GLU A 148 -69.29 70.49 13.41
C GLU A 148 -69.07 69.05 12.92
N LYS A 149 -67.92 68.77 12.29
CA LYS A 149 -67.60 67.43 11.77
C LYS A 149 -67.31 66.42 12.88
N GLN A 150 -66.71 66.87 13.99
CA GLN A 150 -66.53 66.03 15.19
C GLN A 150 -67.87 65.64 15.81
N LYS A 151 -68.82 66.59 15.86
CA LYS A 151 -70.16 66.35 16.41
C LYS A 151 -70.98 65.38 15.54
N ALA A 152 -70.92 65.53 14.21
CA ALA A 152 -71.56 64.64 13.26
C ALA A 152 -71.02 63.20 13.32
N LEU A 153 -69.69 63.02 13.48
CA LEU A 153 -69.08 61.70 13.66
C LEU A 153 -69.53 61.04 14.98
N ALA A 154 -69.63 61.80 16.07
CA ALA A 154 -70.09 61.30 17.36
C ALA A 154 -71.56 60.85 17.32
N GLU A 155 -72.43 61.60 16.63
CA GLU A 155 -73.83 61.21 16.41
C GLU A 155 -73.92 59.95 15.52
N GLN A 156 -73.09 59.82 14.49
CA GLN A 156 -73.06 58.65 13.61
C GLN A 156 -72.57 57.38 14.34
N LEU A 157 -71.49 57.47 15.13
CA LEU A 157 -71.00 56.36 15.95
C LEU A 157 -72.00 55.94 17.03
N ALA A 158 -72.69 56.90 17.65
CA ALA A 158 -73.78 56.62 18.59
C ALA A 158 -74.99 55.96 17.91
N GLY A 159 -75.23 56.26 16.63
CA GLY A 159 -76.19 55.57 15.78
C GLY A 159 -75.82 54.12 15.51
N ASP A 160 -74.59 53.86 15.04
CA ASP A 160 -74.12 52.50 14.72
C ASP A 160 -74.06 51.57 15.94
N ILE A 161 -73.77 52.09 17.13
CA ILE A 161 -73.78 51.32 18.40
C ILE A 161 -75.22 50.99 18.86
N ASN A 162 -76.22 51.80 18.50
CA ASN A 162 -77.63 51.51 18.78
C ASN A 162 -78.28 50.57 17.74
N LEU A 163 -77.60 50.27 16.63
CA LEU A 163 -78.08 49.44 15.52
C LEU A 163 -77.52 48.00 15.54
N ASN A 164 -76.68 47.64 16.51
CA ASN A 164 -76.28 46.26 16.86
C ASN A 164 -76.77 45.90 18.27
#